data_AF-A0A3D0M790-F1
#
_entry.id   AF-A0A3D0M790-F1
#
_cell.length_a   1.000
_cell.length_b   1.000
_cell.length_c   1.000
_cell.angle_alpha   90.00
_cell.angle_beta   90.00
_cell.angle_gamma   90.00
#
_symmetry.space_group_name_H-M   'P 1'
#
loop_
_entity.id
_entity.type
_entity.pdbx_description
1 polymer ?
#
loop_
_entity_poly.entity_id
_entity_poly.type
_entity_poly.pdbx_seq_one_letter_code
_entity_poly.pdbx_strand_id
1 'polypeptide(L)'
;MALKTMPANRDSNRPEKWIAQFYFTDWTGERKKKKKRGFDTKKAAQKWERDFLKRQQADMKMKLSDFVDLYLDDMKPRLRGSTLDGKRFLFNKLIIPYLGNKPMCAVSAADVRQWQVTLMEWE
;
A
#
# COMPACT_ATOMS: atom_id res chain seq x y z
N MET A 1 -12.24 12.74 -0.99
CA MET A 1 -12.11 12.95 0.46
C MET A 1 -10.96 13.90 0.74
N ALA A 2 -11.23 15.07 1.31
CA ALA A 2 -10.19 16.03 1.68
C ALA A 2 -9.31 15.44 2.79
N LEU A 3 -8.00 15.36 2.56
CA LEU A 3 -7.03 14.98 3.59
C LEU A 3 -7.06 16.07 4.67
N LYS A 4 -7.69 15.80 5.82
CA LYS A 4 -7.62 16.65 7.02
C LYS A 4 -6.13 16.82 7.35
N THR A 5 -5.59 18.02 7.12
CA THR A 5 -4.22 18.35 7.47
C THR A 5 -4.12 18.38 8.99
N MET A 6 -3.38 17.43 9.57
CA MET A 6 -3.15 17.43 11.02
C MET A 6 -2.20 18.60 11.38
N PRO A 7 -2.39 19.24 12.55
CA PRO A 7 -1.46 20.25 13.01
C PRO A 7 -0.11 19.60 13.32
N ALA A 8 0.96 20.08 12.66
CA ALA A 8 2.32 19.74 13.07
C ALA A 8 2.61 20.40 14.43
N ASN A 9 3.14 19.63 15.37
CA ASN A 9 3.39 20.06 16.75
C ASN A 9 4.87 20.43 16.93
N ARG A 10 5.18 21.33 17.88
CA ARG A 10 6.57 21.58 18.30
C ARG A 10 7.07 20.42 19.15
N ASP A 11 8.37 20.13 19.07
CA ASP A 11 9.00 19.07 19.86
C ASP A 11 9.14 19.52 21.32
N SER A 12 8.63 18.70 22.25
CA SER A 12 8.67 18.97 23.70
C SER A 12 10.10 19.07 24.22
N ASN A 13 11.06 18.36 23.60
CA ASN A 13 12.45 18.33 24.03
C ASN A 13 13.34 19.31 23.26
N ARG A 14 12.87 19.81 22.12
CA ARG A 14 13.59 20.78 21.26
C ARG A 14 12.58 21.78 20.71
N PRO A 15 12.27 22.87 21.42
CA PRO A 15 11.19 23.79 21.07
C PRO A 15 11.37 24.49 19.71
N GLU A 16 12.59 24.50 19.18
CA GLU A 16 12.95 24.99 17.84
C GLU A 16 12.59 24.03 16.69
N LYS A 17 12.34 22.75 17.00
CA LYS A 17 12.07 21.71 16.02
C LYS A 17 10.60 21.32 16.01
N TRP A 18 10.16 20.84 14.85
CA TRP A 18 8.80 20.40 14.58
C TRP A 18 8.73 18.88 14.46
N ILE A 19 7.57 18.34 14.80
CA ILE A 19 7.22 16.92 14.74
C ILE A 19 6.04 16.75 13.78
N ALA A 20 6.15 15.76 12.89
CA ALA A 20 5.01 15.23 12.14
C ALA A 20 4.49 13.96 12.85
N GLN A 21 3.21 13.96 13.22
CA GLN A 21 2.57 12.81 13.85
C GLN A 21 1.15 12.66 13.29
N PHE A 22 0.88 11.53 12.64
CA PHE A 22 -0.42 11.26 12.03
C PHE A 22 -0.77 9.77 12.07
N TYR A 23 -2.05 9.50 11.86
CA TYR A 23 -2.55 8.14 11.65
C TYR A 23 -2.68 7.88 10.16
N PHE A 24 -2.33 6.68 9.71
CA PHE A 24 -2.60 6.21 8.37
C PHE A 24 -3.18 4.80 8.43
N THR A 25 -3.99 4.45 7.44
CA THR A 25 -4.47 3.08 7.26
C THR A 25 -3.44 2.35 6.44
N ASP A 26 -2.93 1.24 6.98
CA ASP A 26 -2.00 0.38 6.27
C ASP A 26 -2.73 -0.44 5.20
N TRP A 27 -1.98 -1.14 4.34
CA TRP A 27 -2.55 -2.02 3.31
C TRP A 27 -3.42 -3.15 3.90
N THR A 28 -3.23 -3.50 5.18
CA THR A 28 -4.06 -4.46 5.92
C THR A 28 -5.40 -3.90 6.42
N GLY A 29 -5.65 -2.60 6.25
CA GLY A 29 -6.80 -1.91 6.83
C GLY A 29 -6.61 -1.47 8.29
N GLU A 30 -5.46 -1.79 8.91
CA GLU A 30 -5.17 -1.39 10.29
C GLU A 30 -4.73 0.07 10.38
N ARG A 31 -5.25 0.79 11.38
CA ARG A 31 -4.91 2.20 11.61
C ARG A 31 -3.63 2.32 12.44
N LYS A 32 -2.51 2.63 11.78
CA LYS A 32 -1.19 2.78 12.42
C LYS A 32 -0.82 4.25 12.63
N LYS A 33 -0.04 4.52 13.67
CA LYS A 33 0.48 5.85 14.00
C LYS A 33 1.92 6.00 13.51
N LYS A 34 2.20 7.02 12.70
CA LYS A 34 3.56 7.37 12.28
C LYS A 34 4.00 8.65 12.97
N LYS A 35 5.25 8.67 13.44
CA LYS A 35 5.89 9.84 14.05
C LYS A 35 7.28 10.05 13.47
N LYS A 36 7.60 11.29 13.08
CA LYS A 36 8.97 11.71 12.74
C LYS A 36 9.24 13.07 13.39
N ARG A 37 10.42 13.20 14.01
CA ARG A 37 10.87 14.41 14.72
C ARG A 37 12.02 15.08 13.97
N GLY A 38 12.37 16.30 14.38
CA GLY A 38 13.57 16.99 13.91
C GLY A 38 13.39 17.84 12.66
N PHE A 39 12.17 18.26 12.32
CA PHE A 39 11.95 19.19 11.21
C PHE A 39 12.27 20.62 11.63
N ASP A 40 12.92 21.41 10.78
CA ASP A 40 13.23 22.82 11.09
C ASP A 40 12.01 23.72 11.00
N THR A 41 11.03 23.36 10.15
CA THR A 41 9.84 24.18 9.93
C THR A 41 8.56 23.35 9.95
N LYS A 42 7.46 23.99 10.35
CA LYS A 42 6.10 23.43 10.27
C LYS A 42 5.77 22.94 8.85
N LYS A 43 6.16 23.72 7.84
CA LYS A 43 5.94 23.41 6.42
C LYS A 43 6.68 22.14 5.98
N ALA A 44 7.92 21.94 6.46
CA ALA A 44 8.67 20.72 6.18
C ALA A 44 8.01 19.48 6.79
N ALA A 45 7.53 19.58 8.05
CA ALA A 45 6.80 18.49 8.70
C ALA A 45 5.51 18.12 7.94
N GLN A 46 4.71 19.11 7.54
CA GLN A 46 3.48 18.90 6.77
C GLN A 46 3.73 18.39 5.34
N LYS A 47 4.81 18.84 4.69
CA LYS A 47 5.21 18.32 3.38
C LYS A 47 5.55 16.84 3.47
N TRP A 48 6.32 16.44 4.49
CA TRP A 48 6.67 15.04 4.69
C TRP A 48 5.46 14.14 4.92
N GLU A 49 4.48 14.57 5.72
CA GLU A 49 3.21 13.83 5.89
C GLU A 49 2.49 13.64 4.54
N ARG A 50 2.32 14.72 3.77
CA ARG A 50 1.66 14.66 2.46
C ARG A 50 2.41 13.74 1.49
N ASP A 51 3.73 13.83 1.45
CA ASP A 51 4.55 13.00 0.57
C ASP A 51 4.49 11.53 0.99
N PHE A 52 4.47 11.24 2.30
CA PHE A 52 4.30 9.88 2.82
C PHE A 52 2.94 9.28 2.41
N LEU A 53 1.85 10.01 2.66
CA LEU A 53 0.50 9.55 2.30
C LEU A 53 0.32 9.41 0.78
N LYS A 54 0.91 10.32 -0.01
CA LYS A 54 0.89 10.22 -1.48
C LYS A 54 1.66 9.00 -1.96
N ARG A 55 2.83 8.70 -1.40
CA ARG A 55 3.60 7.50 -1.75
C ARG A 55 2.81 6.24 -1.43
N GLN A 56 2.25 6.15 -0.22
CA GLN A 56 1.40 5.03 0.18
C GLN A 56 0.20 4.85 -0.74
N GLN A 57 -0.48 5.94 -1.12
CA GLN A 57 -1.60 5.88 -2.06
C GLN A 57 -1.18 5.58 -3.49
N ALA A 58 -0.05 6.11 -3.96
CA ALA A 58 0.44 5.87 -5.32
C ALA A 58 0.80 4.39 -5.51
N ASP A 59 1.45 3.80 -4.51
CA ASP A 59 1.78 2.38 -4.47
C ASP A 59 0.50 1.51 -4.53
N MET A 60 -0.52 1.83 -3.74
CA MET A 60 -1.77 1.06 -3.74
C MET A 60 -2.73 1.40 -4.91
N LYS A 61 -2.51 2.47 -5.66
CA LYS A 61 -3.34 2.85 -6.81
C LYS A 61 -2.96 2.14 -8.11
N MET A 62 -1.82 1.46 -8.13
CA MET A 62 -1.44 0.68 -9.29
C MET A 62 -2.35 -0.53 -9.48
N LYS A 63 -2.46 -1.00 -10.72
CA LYS A 63 -3.20 -2.21 -11.03
C LYS A 63 -2.58 -3.42 -10.32
N LEU A 64 -3.43 -4.36 -9.92
CA LEU A 64 -2.97 -5.60 -9.29
C LEU A 64 -2.03 -6.37 -10.24
N SER A 65 -2.27 -6.35 -11.55
CA SER A 65 -1.37 -6.99 -12.54
C SER A 65 0.06 -6.45 -12.45
N ASP A 66 0.20 -5.14 -12.42
CA ASP A 66 1.50 -4.46 -12.44
C ASP A 66 2.23 -4.72 -11.11
N PHE A 67 1.49 -4.76 -10.00
CA PHE A 67 2.02 -5.14 -8.71
C PHE A 67 2.51 -6.60 -8.66
N VAL A 68 1.78 -7.54 -9.29
CA VAL A 68 2.19 -8.95 -9.32
C VAL A 68 3.54 -9.12 -10.00
N ASP A 69 3.81 -8.38 -11.09
CA ASP A 69 5.12 -8.43 -11.75
C ASP A 69 6.24 -7.92 -10.84
N LEU A 70 6.04 -6.78 -10.17
CA LEU A 70 7.00 -6.25 -9.18
C LEU A 70 7.24 -7.22 -8.02
N TYR A 71 6.16 -7.82 -7.49
CA TYR A 71 6.25 -8.81 -6.42
C TYR A 71 7.05 -10.03 -6.87
N LEU A 72 6.80 -10.55 -8.07
CA LEU A 72 7.53 -11.70 -8.60
C LEU A 72 9.02 -11.37 -8.78
N ASP A 73 9.35 -10.18 -9.27
CA ASP A 73 10.73 -9.70 -9.42
C ASP A 73 11.46 -9.60 -8.08
N ASP A 74 10.81 -9.03 -7.05
CA ASP A 74 11.35 -8.95 -5.70
C ASP A 74 11.53 -10.33 -5.04
N MET A 75 10.72 -11.31 -5.44
CA MET A 75 10.81 -12.68 -4.95
C MET A 75 11.86 -13.53 -5.68
N LYS A 76 12.29 -13.15 -6.89
CA LYS A 76 13.30 -13.88 -7.68
C LYS A 76 14.55 -14.28 -6.88
N PRO A 77 15.21 -13.39 -6.10
CA PRO A 77 16.42 -13.76 -5.36
C PRO A 77 16.15 -14.68 -4.15
N ARG A 78 14.90 -14.83 -3.71
CA ARG A 78 14.53 -15.58 -2.50
C ARG A 78 13.97 -16.97 -2.80
N LEU A 79 13.48 -17.20 -4.01
CA LEU A 79 12.75 -18.40 -4.38
C LEU A 79 13.47 -19.15 -5.50
N ARG A 80 13.36 -20.49 -5.47
CA ARG A 80 13.79 -21.33 -6.58
C ARG A 80 12.93 -21.04 -7.82
N GLY A 81 13.54 -21.11 -9.02
CA GLY A 81 12.85 -20.87 -10.30
C GLY A 81 11.52 -21.60 -10.44
N SER A 82 11.49 -22.90 -10.16
CA SER A 82 10.26 -23.71 -10.22
C SER A 82 9.12 -23.18 -9.33
N THR A 83 9.45 -22.63 -8.17
CA THR A 83 8.46 -22.04 -7.26
C THR A 83 7.94 -20.70 -7.80
N LEU A 84 8.81 -19.91 -8.41
CA LEU A 84 8.42 -18.66 -9.08
C LEU A 84 7.52 -18.94 -10.29
N ASP A 85 7.84 -19.95 -11.09
CA ASP A 85 7.04 -20.35 -12.24
C ASP A 85 5.64 -20.81 -11.80
N GLY A 86 5.56 -21.61 -10.74
CA GLY A 86 4.29 -22.00 -10.14
C GLY A 86 3.47 -20.81 -9.64
N LYS A 87 4.12 -19.84 -8.99
CA LYS A 87 3.45 -18.59 -8.56
C LYS A 87 2.96 -17.78 -9.76
N ARG A 88 3.80 -17.58 -10.78
CA ARG A 88 3.46 -16.86 -12.00
C ARG A 88 2.28 -17.52 -12.72
N PHE A 89 2.28 -18.84 -12.84
CA PHE A 89 1.16 -19.61 -13.40
C PHE A 89 -0.13 -19.37 -12.61
N LEU A 90 -0.08 -19.45 -11.28
CA LEU A 90 -1.25 -19.27 -10.42
C LEU A 90 -1.81 -17.85 -10.53
N PHE A 91 -0.95 -16.82 -10.52
CA PHE A 91 -1.38 -15.45 -10.74
C PHE A 91 -2.03 -15.25 -12.11
N ASN A 92 -1.39 -15.72 -13.19
CA ASN A 92 -1.90 -15.58 -14.56
C ASN A 92 -3.22 -16.31 -14.78
N LYS A 93 -3.39 -17.48 -14.16
CA LYS A 93 -4.57 -18.32 -14.35
C LYS A 93 -5.74 -17.88 -13.47
N LEU A 94 -5.47 -17.60 -12.18
CA LEU A 94 -6.52 -17.46 -11.19
C LEU A 94 -6.78 -16.01 -10.77
N ILE A 95 -5.79 -15.13 -10.75
CA ILE A 95 -5.91 -13.81 -10.10
C ILE A 95 -6.01 -12.68 -11.13
N ILE A 96 -5.06 -12.60 -12.06
CA ILE A 96 -4.97 -11.50 -13.03
C ILE A 96 -6.22 -11.38 -13.91
N PRO A 97 -6.84 -12.47 -14.41
CA PRO A 97 -8.02 -12.34 -15.28
C PRO A 97 -9.21 -11.64 -14.61
N TYR A 98 -9.34 -11.77 -13.28
CA TYR A 98 -10.50 -11.27 -12.54
C TYR A 98 -10.22 -9.97 -11.79
N LEU A 99 -9.04 -9.86 -11.17
CA LEU A 99 -8.69 -8.74 -10.31
C LEU A 99 -7.56 -7.87 -10.88
N GLY A 100 -6.88 -8.32 -11.94
CA GLY A 100 -5.67 -7.69 -12.48
C GLY A 100 -5.86 -6.22 -12.89
N ASN A 101 -6.98 -5.89 -13.54
CA ASN A 101 -7.27 -4.53 -13.99
C ASN A 101 -7.72 -3.58 -12.88
N LYS A 102 -8.06 -4.08 -11.69
CA LYS A 102 -8.47 -3.24 -10.56
C LYS A 102 -7.24 -2.67 -9.85
N PRO A 103 -7.28 -1.40 -9.42
CA PRO A 103 -6.29 -0.87 -8.49
C PRO A 103 -6.27 -1.69 -7.20
N MET A 104 -5.10 -1.96 -6.63
CA MET A 104 -5.00 -2.77 -5.40
C MET A 104 -5.86 -2.21 -4.26
N CYS A 105 -5.86 -0.90 -4.06
CA CYS A 105 -6.67 -0.24 -3.02
C CYS A 105 -8.18 -0.34 -3.25
N ALA A 106 -8.62 -0.72 -4.45
CA ALA A 106 -10.02 -0.83 -4.82
C ALA A 106 -10.53 -2.28 -4.75
N VAL A 107 -9.65 -3.27 -4.55
CA VAL A 107 -10.05 -4.67 -4.34
C VAL A 107 -10.74 -4.78 -2.98
N SER A 108 -12.04 -5.02 -3.02
CA SER A 108 -12.89 -5.15 -1.83
C SER A 108 -13.12 -6.62 -1.45
N ALA A 109 -13.62 -6.84 -0.23
CA ALA A 109 -14.03 -8.18 0.19
C ALA A 109 -15.16 -8.78 -0.69
N ALA A 110 -15.99 -7.93 -1.30
CA ALA A 110 -17.02 -8.39 -2.23
C ALA A 110 -16.41 -8.92 -3.54
N ASP A 111 -15.36 -8.25 -4.04
CA ASP A 111 -14.63 -8.70 -5.24
C ASP A 111 -13.97 -10.05 -5.01
N VAL A 112 -13.39 -10.26 -3.82
CA VAL A 112 -12.79 -11.55 -3.44
C VAL A 112 -13.84 -12.65 -3.35
N ARG A 113 -15.03 -12.38 -2.79
CA ARG A 113 -16.12 -13.36 -2.75
C ARG A 113 -16.62 -13.72 -4.14
N GLN A 114 -16.78 -12.74 -5.03
CA GLN A 114 -17.18 -13.00 -6.42
C GLN A 114 -16.14 -13.85 -7.13
N TRP A 115 -14.86 -13.52 -6.97
CA TRP A 115 -13.76 -14.33 -7.49
C TRP A 115 -13.79 -15.77 -6.95
N GLN A 116 -14.05 -15.98 -5.66
CA GLN A 116 -14.19 -17.32 -5.09
C GLN A 116 -15.34 -18.12 -5.73
N VAL A 117 -16.47 -17.48 -6.02
CA VAL A 117 -17.57 -18.12 -6.76
C VAL A 117 -17.11 -18.55 -8.15
N THR A 118 -16.40 -17.68 -8.88
CA THR A 118 -15.87 -18.04 -10.21
C THR A 118 -14.89 -19.21 -10.18
N LEU A 119 -14.18 -19.41 -9.06
CA LEU A 119 -13.30 -20.58 -8.89
C LEU A 119 -14.07 -21.86 -8.60
N MET A 120 -15.21 -21.79 -7.90
CA MET A 120 -16.06 -22.95 -7.64
C MET A 120 -16.84 -23.39 -8.89
N GLU A 121 -17.12 -22.47 -9.82
CA GLU A 121 -17.72 -22.80 -11.13
C GLU A 121 -16.74 -23.48 -12.10
N TRP A 122 -15.44 -23.49 -11.79
CA TRP A 122 -14.41 -24.17 -12.58
C TRP A 122 -14.25 -25.66 -12.22
N GLU A 123 -15.01 -26.17 -11.25
CA GLU A 123 -15.12 -27.59 -10.87
C GLU A 123 -16.12 -28.34 -11.75
#